data_AF-A0A497EAT3-F1
#
_entry.id   AF-A0A497EAT3-F1
#
_cell.length_a   1.000
_cell.length_b   1.000
_cell.length_c   1.000
_cell.angle_alpha   90.00
_cell.angle_beta   90.00
_cell.angle_gamma   90.00
#
_symmetry.space_group_name_H-M   'P 1'
#
loop_
_entity.id
_entity.type
_entity.pdbx_description
1 polymer ?
#
loop_
_entity_poly.entity_id
_entity_poly.type
_entity_poly.pdbx_seq_one_letter_code
_entity_poly.pdbx_strand_id
1 'polypeptide(L)'
;ELAGERRSEMRRAASLGLGFVPVVGDIKDGLEGVIGKDFIADEQLPPLGRALTLAAAALPIIPGKAVRKLGDVAELGWNQFQRLTRGVFRGPGNRRSAQRSFEALKDVLRGHAVDPAVVKIVRGDPDRVAVIGRWMGRRVEPTAEELRATGWFREVKTFEPSDAAENAWEELMRDYPGGVPDDEAVKSLMYRENEAWIRKIKGAGYTIFDVGELPGMSVSTFYEMEKAGVYGGR
;
A
#
# COMPACT_ATOMS: atom_id res chain seq x y z
N GLU A 1 -33.33 23.89 -9.47
CA GLU A 1 -33.66 22.92 -8.41
C GLU A 1 -33.86 21.48 -8.90
N LEU A 2 -34.63 21.22 -9.97
CA LEU A 2 -34.96 19.86 -10.45
C LEU A 2 -33.75 18.93 -10.78
N ALA A 3 -32.57 19.48 -11.07
CA ALA A 3 -31.34 18.70 -11.31
C ALA A 3 -30.59 18.29 -10.03
N GLY A 4 -30.94 18.88 -8.87
CA GLY A 4 -30.41 18.52 -7.56
C GLY A 4 -31.18 17.33 -6.96
N GLU A 5 -32.50 17.35 -7.06
CA GLU A 5 -33.37 16.27 -6.57
C GLU A 5 -33.11 14.95 -7.32
N ARG A 6 -33.01 14.97 -8.65
CA ARG A 6 -32.68 13.76 -9.43
C ARG A 6 -31.30 13.17 -9.10
N ARG A 7 -30.32 14.01 -8.76
CA ARG A 7 -29.00 13.54 -8.29
C ARG A 7 -29.08 12.94 -6.87
N SER A 8 -29.95 13.45 -6.02
CA SER A 8 -30.18 12.89 -4.68
C SER A 8 -30.87 11.52 -4.74
N GLU A 9 -31.83 11.34 -5.66
CA GLU A 9 -32.53 10.07 -5.84
C GLU A 9 -31.66 9.00 -6.49
N MET A 10 -30.84 9.34 -7.50
CA MET A 10 -29.86 8.41 -8.07
C MET A 10 -28.82 7.94 -7.04
N ARG A 11 -28.41 8.82 -6.11
CA ARG A 11 -27.51 8.47 -5.00
C ARG A 11 -28.20 7.54 -3.98
N ARG A 12 -29.49 7.76 -3.69
CA ARG A 12 -30.29 6.87 -2.83
C ARG A 12 -30.50 5.49 -3.46
N ALA A 13 -30.76 5.42 -4.77
CA ALA A 13 -30.91 4.16 -5.50
C ALA A 13 -29.58 3.37 -5.61
N ALA A 14 -28.46 4.06 -5.84
CA ALA A 14 -27.12 3.47 -5.81
C ALA A 14 -26.74 2.97 -4.40
N SER A 15 -27.15 3.70 -3.35
CA SER A 15 -26.95 3.31 -1.95
C SER A 15 -27.76 2.08 -1.56
N LEU A 16 -29.00 1.96 -2.04
CA LEU A 16 -29.80 0.75 -1.87
C LEU A 16 -29.18 -0.43 -2.63
N GLY A 17 -28.66 -0.21 -3.85
CA GLY A 17 -27.97 -1.24 -4.63
C GLY A 17 -26.65 -1.73 -4.00
N LEU A 18 -25.84 -0.83 -3.43
CA LEU A 18 -24.60 -1.17 -2.73
C LEU A 18 -24.83 -1.91 -1.40
N GLY A 19 -25.98 -1.67 -0.75
CA GLY A 19 -26.41 -2.40 0.45
C GLY A 19 -26.78 -3.87 0.20
N PHE A 20 -26.95 -4.30 -1.05
CA PHE A 20 -27.20 -5.70 -1.41
C PHE A 20 -25.94 -6.48 -1.82
N VAL A 21 -24.76 -5.85 -1.77
CA VAL A 21 -23.47 -6.53 -1.95
C VAL A 21 -22.89 -6.84 -0.56
N PRO A 22 -22.91 -8.11 -0.10
CA PRO A 22 -22.56 -8.46 1.30
C PRO A 22 -21.14 -8.06 1.75
N VAL A 23 -20.28 -7.68 0.81
CA VAL A 23 -18.85 -7.42 1.01
C VAL A 23 -18.56 -5.94 1.32
N VAL A 24 -19.41 -5.01 0.85
CA VAL A 24 -19.14 -3.56 0.97
C VAL A 24 -19.80 -2.96 2.21
N GLY A 25 -20.94 -3.50 2.65
CA GLY A 25 -21.64 -3.06 3.88
C GLY A 25 -20.81 -3.26 5.15
N ASP A 26 -20.21 -4.44 5.32
CA ASP A 26 -19.44 -4.80 6.53
C ASP A 26 -18.18 -3.93 6.75
N ILE A 27 -17.54 -3.48 5.66
CA ILE A 27 -16.33 -2.65 5.72
C ILE A 27 -16.70 -1.20 6.04
N LYS A 28 -17.80 -0.71 5.46
CA LYS A 28 -18.34 0.63 5.70
C LYS A 28 -18.76 0.82 7.16
N ASP A 29 -19.55 -0.10 7.70
CA ASP A 29 -20.07 -0.01 9.08
C ASP A 29 -18.93 -0.07 10.12
N GLY A 30 -17.86 -0.80 9.82
CA GLY A 30 -16.64 -0.84 10.64
C GLY A 30 -15.84 0.47 10.62
N LEU A 31 -15.74 1.12 9.47
CA LEU A 31 -15.07 2.43 9.32
C LEU A 31 -15.88 3.57 9.94
N GLU A 32 -17.20 3.55 9.80
CA GLU A 32 -18.13 4.52 10.40
C GLU A 32 -18.10 4.44 11.92
N GLY A 33 -17.95 3.24 12.50
CA GLY A 33 -17.77 3.05 13.93
C GLY A 33 -16.43 3.55 14.49
N VAL A 34 -15.34 3.45 13.71
CA VAL A 34 -14.00 3.90 14.12
C VAL A 34 -13.86 5.43 14.03
N ILE A 35 -14.42 6.03 12.99
CA ILE A 35 -14.31 7.46 12.73
C ILE A 35 -15.46 8.24 13.44
N GLY A 36 -16.55 7.54 13.76
CA GLY A 36 -17.73 8.03 14.47
C GLY A 36 -18.51 9.11 13.71
N LYS A 37 -18.32 9.15 12.40
CA LYS A 37 -18.99 10.06 11.48
C LYS A 37 -19.73 9.19 10.48
N ASP A 38 -21.03 9.41 10.34
CA ASP A 38 -21.79 8.81 9.26
C ASP A 38 -21.35 9.52 7.97
N PHE A 39 -20.67 8.80 7.08
CA PHE A 39 -20.10 9.38 5.86
C PHE A 39 -21.14 9.67 4.78
N ILE A 40 -22.37 9.18 4.94
CA ILE A 40 -23.46 9.39 3.99
C ILE A 40 -24.43 10.46 4.51
N ALA A 41 -24.70 10.49 5.82
CA ALA A 41 -25.60 11.47 6.46
C ALA A 41 -24.88 12.72 7.01
N ASP A 42 -23.55 12.70 7.12
CA ASP A 42 -22.72 13.77 7.70
C ASP A 42 -23.02 14.09 9.19
N GLU A 43 -23.62 13.14 9.92
CA GLU A 43 -23.95 13.28 11.35
C GLU A 43 -22.86 12.68 12.28
N GLN A 44 -22.71 13.23 13.49
CA GLN A 44 -21.74 12.77 14.49
C GLN A 44 -22.36 11.85 15.54
N LEU A 45 -21.66 10.75 15.86
CA LEU A 45 -22.08 9.78 16.89
C LEU A 45 -21.74 10.22 18.34
N PRO A 46 -22.51 9.74 19.35
CA PRO A 46 -22.47 10.29 20.71
C PRO A 46 -21.14 10.10 21.46
N PRO A 47 -20.74 11.07 22.31
CA PRO A 47 -19.39 11.14 22.91
C PRO A 47 -18.98 9.96 23.80
N LEU A 48 -19.93 9.30 24.47
CA LEU A 48 -19.63 8.26 25.45
C LEU A 48 -19.06 6.98 24.81
N GLY A 49 -19.45 6.67 23.56
CA GLY A 49 -18.96 5.51 22.82
C GLY A 49 -17.54 5.69 22.28
N ARG A 50 -17.13 6.94 22.01
CA ARG A 50 -15.77 7.29 21.54
C ARG A 50 -14.76 7.34 22.68
N ALA A 51 -15.21 7.77 23.87
CA ALA A 51 -14.36 7.92 25.06
C ALA A 51 -13.84 6.57 25.63
N LEU A 52 -14.65 5.51 25.59
CA LEU A 52 -14.25 4.18 26.08
C LEU A 52 -13.15 3.53 25.22
N THR A 53 -13.16 3.77 23.91
CA THR A 53 -12.16 3.25 22.96
C THR A 53 -10.83 4.01 23.04
N LEU A 54 -10.87 5.31 23.33
CA LEU A 54 -9.68 6.14 23.59
C LEU A 54 -9.02 5.86 24.95
N ALA A 55 -9.80 5.50 25.98
CA ALA A 55 -9.27 5.17 27.30
C ALA A 55 -8.43 3.88 27.32
N ALA A 56 -8.69 2.94 26.40
CA ALA A 56 -7.91 1.72 26.24
C ALA A 56 -6.56 1.92 25.52
N ALA A 57 -6.32 3.11 24.93
CA ALA A 57 -5.07 3.47 24.25
C ALA A 57 -3.99 4.03 25.21
N ALA A 58 -4.31 4.21 26.50
CA ALA A 58 -3.39 4.72 27.50
C ALA A 58 -2.92 3.61 28.46
N LEU A 59 -1.71 3.05 28.24
CA LEU A 59 -0.71 2.55 29.22
C LEU A 59 0.32 1.57 28.56
N PRO A 60 1.60 1.49 29.03
CA PRO A 60 2.73 1.99 28.21
C PRO A 60 3.95 1.05 27.98
N ILE A 61 4.74 1.44 26.96
CA ILE A 61 6.21 1.31 26.70
C ILE A 61 6.84 -0.10 26.54
N ILE A 62 7.43 -0.34 25.36
CA ILE A 62 8.46 -1.37 25.12
C ILE A 62 9.82 -0.68 24.86
N PRO A 63 10.96 -1.17 25.39
CA PRO A 63 12.23 -0.47 25.36
C PRO A 63 12.90 -0.47 23.97
N GLY A 64 13.48 0.68 23.59
CA GLY A 64 14.12 0.94 22.29
C GLY A 64 15.36 0.11 21.91
N LYS A 65 15.66 -0.99 22.61
CA LYS A 65 16.79 -1.88 22.30
C LYS A 65 16.46 -3.01 21.30
N ALA A 66 15.20 -3.18 20.91
CA ALA A 66 14.78 -4.14 19.88
C ALA A 66 14.78 -3.57 18.44
N VAL A 67 15.11 -2.28 18.27
CA VAL A 67 15.14 -1.59 16.96
C VAL A 67 16.48 -1.81 16.23
N ARG A 68 17.46 -2.46 16.86
CA ARG A 68 18.76 -2.78 16.24
C ARG A 68 18.86 -4.25 15.87
N LYS A 69 18.22 -4.60 14.76
CA LYS A 69 18.71 -5.55 13.76
C LYS A 69 17.97 -5.21 12.48
N LEU A 70 18.72 -4.75 11.48
CA LEU A 70 18.25 -4.52 10.12
C LEU A 70 17.44 -5.73 9.62
N GLY A 71 16.27 -5.48 9.04
CA GLY A 71 15.73 -6.31 7.95
C GLY A 71 15.21 -7.70 8.31
N ASP A 72 14.07 -7.79 9.00
CA ASP A 72 13.22 -8.98 8.87
C ASP A 72 12.57 -8.92 7.47
N VAL A 73 13.27 -9.42 6.44
CA VAL A 73 12.70 -9.68 5.12
C VAL A 73 11.93 -10.99 5.20
N ALA A 74 10.64 -10.97 4.88
CA ALA A 74 9.81 -12.17 4.89
C ALA A 74 8.83 -12.17 3.73
N GLU A 75 8.56 -13.37 3.20
CA GLU A 75 7.49 -13.62 2.23
C GLU A 75 6.12 -13.30 2.87
N LEU A 76 5.14 -12.88 2.07
CA LEU A 76 3.79 -12.53 2.52
C LEU A 76 3.01 -13.76 3.03
N GLY A 77 3.35 -14.21 4.23
CA GLY A 77 2.61 -15.21 4.99
C GLY A 77 1.59 -14.57 5.96
N TRP A 78 0.61 -15.36 6.38
CA TRP A 78 -0.41 -14.97 7.38
C TRP A 78 0.20 -14.28 8.61
N ASN A 79 1.32 -14.81 9.12
CA ASN A 79 2.01 -14.25 10.28
C ASN A 79 2.56 -12.82 10.03
N GLN A 80 2.95 -12.50 8.80
CA GLN A 80 3.43 -11.15 8.45
C GLN A 80 2.28 -10.19 8.23
N PHE A 81 1.21 -10.64 7.57
CA PHE A 81 -0.03 -9.87 7.47
C PHE A 81 -0.56 -9.47 8.85
N GLN A 82 -0.61 -10.41 9.80
CA GLN A 82 -1.02 -10.11 11.19
C GLN A 82 -0.09 -9.12 11.90
N ARG A 83 1.20 -9.09 11.53
CA ARG A 83 2.17 -8.13 12.11
C ARG A 83 2.02 -6.74 11.50
N LEU A 84 1.80 -6.64 10.20
CA LEU A 84 1.47 -5.39 9.50
C LEU A 84 0.20 -4.77 10.09
N THR A 85 -0.82 -5.60 10.25
CA THR A 85 -2.16 -5.16 10.67
C THR A 85 -2.37 -5.25 12.18
N ARG A 86 -1.29 -5.40 12.96
CA ARG A 86 -1.33 -5.64 14.42
C ARG A 86 -1.93 -4.48 15.22
N GLY A 87 -2.17 -3.33 14.60
CA GLY A 87 -2.96 -2.21 15.13
C GLY A 87 -4.42 -2.19 14.66
N VAL A 88 -4.70 -2.72 13.48
CA VAL A 88 -6.01 -2.72 12.82
C VAL A 88 -6.92 -3.83 13.36
N PHE A 89 -6.38 -5.05 13.53
CA PHE A 89 -7.19 -6.22 13.91
C PHE A 89 -6.93 -6.71 15.36
N ARG A 90 -6.98 -5.83 16.37
CA ARG A 90 -6.86 -6.24 17.78
C ARG A 90 -8.18 -6.81 18.32
N GLY A 91 -8.12 -7.92 19.06
CA GLY A 91 -9.26 -8.53 19.79
C GLY A 91 -9.63 -9.96 19.36
N PRO A 92 -10.22 -10.79 20.25
CA PRO A 92 -10.51 -12.21 20.00
C PRO A 92 -11.56 -12.47 18.90
N GLY A 93 -12.42 -11.49 18.57
CA GLY A 93 -13.35 -11.57 17.43
C GLY A 93 -12.73 -11.23 16.07
N ASN A 94 -11.51 -10.69 16.05
CA ASN A 94 -10.94 -10.01 14.87
C ASN A 94 -10.14 -10.95 13.96
N ARG A 95 -9.93 -12.21 14.35
CA ARG A 95 -9.18 -13.19 13.54
C ARG A 95 -9.86 -13.51 12.22
N ARG A 96 -11.20 -13.62 12.21
CA ARG A 96 -11.97 -13.87 10.98
C ARG A 96 -11.92 -12.68 10.04
N SER A 97 -12.02 -11.46 10.58
CA SER A 97 -11.90 -10.22 9.79
C SER A 97 -10.51 -10.08 9.21
N ALA A 98 -9.45 -10.28 10.02
CA ALA A 98 -8.08 -10.32 9.53
C ALA A 98 -7.90 -11.38 8.44
N GLN A 99 -8.51 -12.56 8.57
CA GLN A 99 -8.36 -13.62 7.58
C GLN A 99 -9.07 -13.27 6.28
N ARG A 100 -10.28 -12.70 6.34
CA ARG A 100 -10.98 -12.15 5.17
C ARG A 100 -10.17 -11.05 4.49
N SER A 101 -9.60 -10.11 5.25
CA SER A 101 -8.75 -9.05 4.71
C SER A 101 -7.45 -9.58 4.08
N PHE A 102 -6.88 -10.66 4.63
CA PHE A 102 -5.72 -11.31 4.03
C PHE A 102 -6.05 -12.04 2.72
N GLU A 103 -7.20 -12.71 2.65
CA GLU A 103 -7.67 -13.29 1.38
C GLU A 103 -7.97 -12.19 0.35
N ALA A 104 -8.66 -11.11 0.74
CA ALA A 104 -8.91 -9.97 -0.14
C ALA A 104 -7.61 -9.35 -0.66
N LEU A 105 -6.60 -9.18 0.19
CA LEU A 105 -5.28 -8.71 -0.23
C LEU A 105 -4.64 -9.66 -1.24
N LYS A 106 -4.71 -10.99 -1.03
CA LYS A 106 -4.18 -11.96 -1.98
C LYS A 106 -4.91 -11.91 -3.32
N ASP A 107 -6.21 -11.69 -3.31
CA ASP A 107 -7.01 -11.58 -4.53
C ASP A 107 -6.68 -10.30 -5.31
N VAL A 108 -6.48 -9.18 -4.62
CA VAL A 108 -5.94 -7.94 -5.19
C VAL A 108 -4.58 -8.19 -5.86
N LEU A 109 -3.63 -8.80 -5.14
CA LEU A 109 -2.30 -9.09 -5.68
C LEU A 109 -2.37 -9.95 -6.95
N ARG A 110 -3.18 -11.02 -6.93
CA ARG A 110 -3.39 -11.88 -8.10
C ARG A 110 -4.03 -11.13 -9.27
N GLY A 111 -4.98 -10.23 -8.99
CA GLY A 111 -5.62 -9.37 -9.99
C GLY A 111 -4.63 -8.49 -10.75
N HIS A 112 -3.51 -8.13 -10.12
CA HIS A 112 -2.44 -7.32 -10.71
C HIS A 112 -1.21 -8.15 -11.11
N ALA A 113 -1.36 -9.46 -11.33
CA ALA A 113 -0.27 -10.36 -11.68
C ALA A 113 0.92 -10.27 -10.68
N VAL A 114 0.61 -10.11 -9.40
CA VAL A 114 1.56 -10.22 -8.30
C VAL A 114 1.31 -11.55 -7.62
N ASP A 115 2.30 -12.44 -7.66
CA ASP A 115 2.26 -13.67 -6.88
C ASP A 115 2.48 -13.32 -5.40
N PRO A 116 1.52 -13.59 -4.50
CA PRO A 116 1.70 -13.34 -3.07
C PRO A 116 2.94 -14.02 -2.49
N ALA A 117 3.41 -15.13 -3.07
CA ALA A 117 4.60 -15.83 -2.61
C ALA A 117 5.90 -15.04 -2.84
N VAL A 118 5.95 -14.18 -3.86
CA VAL A 118 7.15 -13.37 -4.15
C VAL A 118 7.13 -12.02 -3.46
N VAL A 119 6.00 -11.64 -2.86
CA VAL A 119 5.87 -10.38 -2.12
C VAL A 119 6.74 -10.42 -0.88
N LYS A 120 7.58 -9.41 -0.73
CA LYS A 120 8.44 -9.22 0.44
C LYS A 120 8.04 -7.95 1.16
N ILE A 121 8.11 -8.01 2.48
CA ILE A 121 7.85 -6.83 3.33
C ILE A 121 9.13 -6.52 4.09
N VAL A 122 9.61 -5.28 3.95
CA VAL A 122 10.63 -4.73 4.84
C VAL A 122 9.96 -3.81 5.83
N ARG A 123 10.14 -4.13 7.11
CA ARG A 123 9.46 -3.44 8.19
C ARG A 123 9.97 -2.00 8.37
N GLY A 124 9.04 -1.07 8.45
CA GLY A 124 9.25 0.30 8.88
C GLY A 124 8.09 0.79 9.74
N ASP A 125 7.64 2.02 9.48
CA ASP A 125 6.48 2.67 10.05
C ASP A 125 5.20 1.94 9.61
N PRO A 126 4.33 1.51 10.54
CA PRO A 126 3.13 0.76 10.21
C PRO A 126 2.06 1.59 9.49
N ASP A 127 2.09 2.91 9.57
CA ASP A 127 1.08 3.80 8.97
C ASP A 127 1.51 4.35 7.59
N ARG A 128 2.75 4.04 7.17
CA ARG A 128 3.34 4.55 5.93
C ARG A 128 3.97 3.42 5.14
N VAL A 129 3.48 3.19 3.93
CA VAL A 129 3.97 2.14 3.04
C VAL A 129 4.51 2.73 1.73
N ALA A 130 5.61 2.18 1.25
CA ALA A 130 6.12 2.43 -0.09
C ALA A 130 6.08 1.13 -0.88
N VAL A 131 5.49 1.15 -2.07
CA VAL A 131 5.40 -0.01 -2.94
C VAL A 131 6.53 0.08 -3.97
N ILE A 132 7.31 -0.98 -4.08
CA ILE A 132 8.38 -1.11 -5.07
C ILE A 132 8.21 -2.41 -5.85
N GLY A 133 8.87 -2.53 -6.98
CA GLY A 133 8.87 -3.74 -7.77
C GLY A 133 8.95 -3.48 -9.26
N ARG A 134 8.86 -4.57 -10.02
CA ARG A 134 8.94 -4.48 -11.48
C ARG A 134 7.58 -4.22 -12.11
N TRP A 135 7.60 -3.40 -13.18
CA TRP A 135 6.47 -2.93 -13.97
C TRP A 135 5.54 -1.96 -13.22
N MET A 136 5.91 -0.68 -13.26
CA MET A 136 5.19 0.40 -12.56
C MET A 136 3.69 0.41 -12.88
N GLY A 137 3.33 0.64 -14.15
CA GLY A 137 1.93 0.77 -14.55
C GLY A 137 1.08 -0.52 -14.59
N ARG A 138 1.67 -1.70 -14.35
CA ARG A 138 0.90 -2.97 -14.34
C ARG A 138 0.82 -3.64 -12.98
N ARG A 139 1.80 -3.41 -12.11
CA ARG A 139 1.94 -4.15 -10.85
C ARG A 139 2.06 -3.19 -9.67
N VAL A 140 3.02 -2.26 -9.72
CA VAL A 140 3.33 -1.38 -8.59
C VAL A 140 2.21 -0.36 -8.36
N GLU A 141 1.85 0.41 -9.38
CA GLU A 141 0.82 1.46 -9.28
C GLU A 141 -0.55 0.88 -8.93
N PRO A 142 -1.07 -0.16 -9.62
CA PRO A 142 -2.37 -0.74 -9.25
C PRO A 142 -2.38 -1.31 -7.83
N THR A 143 -1.29 -1.98 -7.40
CA THR A 143 -1.19 -2.47 -6.02
C THR A 143 -1.20 -1.31 -5.03
N ALA A 144 -0.51 -0.21 -5.32
CA ALA A 144 -0.49 0.97 -4.46
C ALA A 144 -1.87 1.65 -4.39
N GLU A 145 -2.59 1.76 -5.51
CA GLU A 145 -3.95 2.29 -5.54
C GLU A 145 -4.91 1.47 -4.67
N GLU A 146 -4.86 0.15 -4.78
CA GLU A 146 -5.68 -0.74 -3.94
C GLU A 146 -5.30 -0.61 -2.46
N LEU A 147 -4.01 -0.57 -2.13
CA LEU A 147 -3.57 -0.32 -0.75
C LEU A 147 -4.07 1.04 -0.21
N ARG A 148 -4.13 2.08 -1.04
CA ARG A 148 -4.75 3.37 -0.67
C ARG A 148 -6.24 3.20 -0.41
N ALA A 149 -6.95 2.49 -1.29
CA ALA A 149 -8.38 2.26 -1.18
C ALA A 149 -8.78 1.48 0.09
N THR A 150 -7.89 0.64 0.64
CA THR A 150 -8.15 -0.06 1.92
C THR A 150 -8.27 0.88 3.12
N GLY A 151 -7.65 2.07 3.07
CA GLY A 151 -7.55 2.98 4.21
C GLY A 151 -6.69 2.45 5.38
N TRP A 152 -5.96 1.35 5.22
CA TRP A 152 -5.12 0.77 6.28
C TRP A 152 -3.88 1.61 6.58
N PHE A 153 -3.40 2.34 5.59
CA PHE A 153 -2.20 3.17 5.69
C PHE A 153 -2.59 4.64 5.55
N ARG A 154 -2.01 5.49 6.39
CA ARG A 154 -2.16 6.94 6.26
C ARG A 154 -1.47 7.46 4.99
N GLU A 155 -0.41 6.80 4.56
CA GLU A 155 0.36 7.20 3.39
C GLU A 155 0.84 5.99 2.59
N VAL A 156 0.61 6.01 1.27
CA VAL A 156 1.07 4.99 0.32
C VAL A 156 1.81 5.70 -0.81
N LYS A 157 3.10 5.37 -0.98
CA LYS A 157 3.96 5.97 -2.00
C LYS A 157 4.45 4.95 -3.03
N THR A 158 4.63 5.45 -4.25
CA THR A 158 5.35 4.81 -5.35
C THR A 158 6.44 5.77 -5.81
N PHE A 159 7.38 5.28 -6.62
CA PHE A 159 8.31 6.18 -7.28
C PHE A 159 7.56 7.01 -8.33
N GLU A 160 7.77 8.32 -8.31
CA GLU A 160 7.22 9.28 -9.25
C GLU A 160 8.40 10.09 -9.79
N PRO A 161 8.82 9.88 -11.04
CA PRO A 161 9.93 10.63 -11.63
C PRO A 161 9.53 12.09 -11.86
N SER A 162 10.53 12.96 -11.96
CA SER A 162 10.31 14.32 -12.46
C SER A 162 9.98 14.30 -13.96
N ASP A 163 9.27 15.32 -14.45
CA ASP A 163 9.02 15.51 -15.88
C ASP A 163 10.34 15.51 -16.69
N ALA A 164 11.43 16.04 -16.11
CA ALA A 164 12.74 16.04 -16.76
C ALA A 164 13.32 14.63 -16.89
N ALA A 165 13.17 13.80 -15.85
CA ALA A 165 13.59 12.41 -15.88
C ALA A 165 12.76 11.57 -16.86
N GLU A 166 11.45 11.79 -16.89
CA GLU A 166 10.53 11.12 -17.80
C GLU A 166 10.84 11.46 -19.27
N ASN A 167 10.93 12.75 -19.61
CA ASN A 167 11.27 13.20 -20.96
C ASN A 167 12.64 12.67 -21.42
N ALA A 168 13.67 12.75 -20.57
CA ALA A 168 15.00 12.23 -20.90
C ALA A 168 14.99 10.70 -21.09
N TRP A 169 14.16 9.98 -20.33
CA TRP A 169 14.00 8.54 -20.48
C TRP A 169 13.28 8.17 -21.77
N GLU A 170 12.23 8.91 -22.15
CA GLU A 170 11.53 8.73 -23.43
C GLU A 170 12.45 8.95 -24.63
N GLU A 171 13.26 10.01 -24.60
CA GLU A 171 14.26 10.27 -25.63
C GLU A 171 15.25 9.11 -25.74
N LEU A 172 15.77 8.63 -24.61
CA LEU A 172 16.68 7.48 -24.59
C LEU A 172 16.00 6.22 -25.17
N MET A 173 14.73 5.96 -24.86
CA MET A 173 14.01 4.81 -25.43
C MET A 173 13.83 4.91 -26.95
N ARG A 174 13.79 6.12 -27.53
CA ARG A 174 13.72 6.28 -29.00
C ARG A 174 15.02 5.82 -29.68
N ASP A 175 16.16 6.02 -29.03
CA ASP A 175 17.46 5.57 -29.53
C ASP A 175 17.66 4.05 -29.37
N TYR A 176 16.92 3.43 -28.44
CA TYR A 176 16.99 2.01 -28.13
C TYR A 176 15.61 1.31 -28.24
N PRO A 177 15.06 1.11 -29.45
CA PRO A 177 13.72 0.53 -29.63
C PRO A 177 13.60 -0.93 -29.13
N GLY A 178 14.73 -1.63 -28.95
CA GLY A 178 14.78 -2.97 -28.35
C GLY A 178 14.89 -2.99 -26.83
N GLY A 179 14.89 -1.81 -26.18
CA GLY A 179 15.15 -1.63 -24.77
C GLY A 179 16.52 -1.00 -24.50
N VAL A 180 16.56 -0.09 -23.53
CA VAL A 180 17.79 0.62 -23.12
C VAL A 180 18.76 -0.38 -22.47
N PRO A 181 20.02 -0.47 -22.93
CA PRO A 181 21.06 -1.27 -22.29
C PRO A 181 21.30 -0.86 -20.83
N ASP A 182 21.68 -1.82 -19.98
CA ASP A 182 21.84 -1.59 -18.54
C ASP A 182 22.86 -0.48 -18.23
N ASP A 183 23.97 -0.42 -18.97
CA ASP A 183 25.02 0.57 -18.79
C ASP A 183 24.60 1.99 -19.20
N GLU A 184 23.64 2.12 -20.11
CA GLU A 184 22.99 3.41 -20.40
C GLU A 184 21.89 3.74 -19.40
N ALA A 185 21.12 2.74 -18.97
CA ALA A 185 20.05 2.92 -17.99
C ALA A 185 20.56 3.51 -16.68
N VAL A 186 21.71 3.03 -16.16
CA VAL A 186 22.31 3.55 -14.92
C VAL A 186 22.80 5.00 -15.01
N LYS A 187 23.07 5.51 -16.23
CA LYS A 187 23.49 6.91 -16.46
C LYS A 187 22.30 7.88 -16.50
N SER A 188 21.10 7.36 -16.72
CA SER A 188 19.89 8.17 -16.89
C SER A 188 19.57 9.03 -15.67
N LEU A 189 18.82 10.12 -15.89
CA LEU A 189 18.29 10.93 -14.78
C LEU A 189 17.24 10.13 -14.00
N MET A 190 16.39 9.37 -14.70
CA MET A 190 15.41 8.43 -14.13
C MET A 190 16.03 7.51 -13.08
N TYR A 191 17.17 6.89 -13.37
CA TYR A 191 17.84 5.98 -12.44
C TYR A 191 18.30 6.69 -11.18
N ARG A 192 18.93 7.86 -11.34
CA ARG A 192 19.45 8.67 -10.22
C ARG A 192 18.33 9.17 -9.32
N GLU A 193 17.20 9.59 -9.90
CA GLU A 193 16.04 10.03 -9.13
C GLU A 193 15.39 8.88 -8.37
N ASN A 194 15.24 7.71 -9.01
CA ASN A 194 14.71 6.53 -8.32
C ASN A 194 15.62 6.09 -7.18
N GLU A 195 16.94 6.11 -7.39
CA GLU A 195 17.92 5.80 -6.35
C GLU A 195 17.84 6.80 -5.17
N ALA A 196 17.72 8.10 -5.46
CA ALA A 196 17.53 9.11 -4.43
C ALA A 196 16.20 8.90 -3.68
N TRP A 197 15.14 8.56 -4.40
CA TRP A 197 13.82 8.27 -3.84
C TRP A 197 13.86 7.07 -2.88
N ILE A 198 14.43 5.93 -3.29
CA ILE A 198 14.45 4.74 -2.43
C ILE A 198 15.28 4.97 -1.17
N ARG A 199 16.41 5.69 -1.27
CA ARG A 199 17.22 6.10 -0.11
C ARG A 199 16.43 7.00 0.83
N LYS A 200 15.66 7.97 0.30
CA LYS A 200 14.79 8.86 1.07
C LYS A 200 13.68 8.09 1.78
N ILE A 201 12.98 7.20 1.08
CA ILE A 201 11.89 6.38 1.62
C ILE A 201 12.40 5.48 2.75
N LYS A 202 13.53 4.79 2.54
CA LYS A 202 14.16 3.95 3.57
C LYS A 202 14.63 4.79 4.77
N GLY A 203 15.29 5.93 4.53
CA GLY A 203 15.73 6.83 5.60
C GLY A 203 14.59 7.44 6.40
N ALA A 204 13.44 7.70 5.77
CA ALA A 204 12.22 8.16 6.43
C ALA A 204 11.47 7.04 7.18
N GLY A 205 11.93 5.80 7.05
CA GLY A 205 11.44 4.63 7.77
C GLY A 205 10.10 4.11 7.27
N TYR A 206 9.76 4.22 5.99
CA TYR A 206 8.55 3.60 5.45
C TYR A 206 8.62 2.07 5.57
N THR A 207 7.46 1.43 5.77
CA THR A 207 7.33 0.00 5.46
C THR A 207 7.44 -0.17 3.94
N ILE A 208 8.25 -1.11 3.47
CA ILE A 208 8.42 -1.34 2.03
C ILE A 208 7.67 -2.61 1.67
N PHE A 209 6.76 -2.48 0.71
CA PHE A 209 5.96 -3.54 0.14
C PHE A 209 6.51 -3.84 -1.26
N ASP A 210 7.41 -4.83 -1.32
CA ASP A 210 8.07 -5.22 -2.55
C ASP A 210 7.23 -6.28 -3.27
N VAL A 211 6.63 -5.90 -4.40
CA VAL A 211 5.80 -6.81 -5.22
C VAL A 211 6.63 -7.75 -6.08
N GLY A 212 7.95 -7.68 -6.02
CA GLY A 212 8.83 -8.63 -6.67
C GLY A 212 8.91 -8.45 -8.19
N GLU A 213 9.40 -9.51 -8.83
CA GLU A 213 9.41 -9.69 -10.28
C GLU A 213 8.69 -10.99 -10.66
N LEU A 214 8.24 -11.09 -11.91
CA LEU A 214 7.65 -12.34 -12.39
C LEU A 214 8.74 -13.40 -12.61
N PRO A 215 8.45 -14.68 -12.34
CA PRO A 215 9.35 -15.78 -12.65
C PRO A 215 9.74 -15.78 -14.14
N GLY A 216 11.03 -16.01 -14.42
CA GLY A 216 11.55 -16.17 -15.78
C GLY A 216 11.84 -14.86 -16.52
N MET A 217 11.69 -13.70 -15.89
CA MET A 217 12.12 -12.44 -16.50
C MET A 217 13.63 -12.19 -16.34
N SER A 218 14.23 -11.50 -17.32
CA SER A 218 15.62 -11.03 -17.25
C SER A 218 15.80 -10.01 -16.13
N VAL A 219 16.99 -9.85 -15.58
CA VAL A 219 17.27 -8.85 -14.53
C VAL A 219 16.84 -7.44 -14.97
N SER A 220 16.28 -6.64 -14.05
CA SER A 220 15.88 -5.24 -14.31
C SER A 220 16.80 -4.29 -13.56
N THR A 221 17.54 -3.45 -14.28
CA THR A 221 18.51 -2.49 -13.71
C THR A 221 17.91 -1.59 -12.64
N PHE A 222 16.72 -1.02 -12.86
CA PHE A 222 16.04 -0.18 -11.87
C PHE A 222 15.65 -0.97 -10.62
N TYR A 223 15.12 -2.18 -10.81
CA TYR A 223 14.64 -2.98 -9.70
C TYR A 223 15.79 -3.56 -8.87
N GLU A 224 16.91 -3.96 -9.50
CA GLU A 224 18.12 -4.35 -8.76
C GLU A 224 18.67 -3.20 -7.92
N MET A 225 18.66 -1.97 -8.46
CA MET A 225 19.04 -0.78 -7.70
C MET A 225 18.12 -0.58 -6.49
N GLU A 226 16.80 -0.63 -6.68
CA GLU A 226 15.84 -0.52 -5.58
C GLU A 226 16.11 -1.59 -4.52
N LYS A 227 16.25 -2.86 -4.94
CA LYS A 227 16.58 -3.97 -4.05
C LYS A 227 17.87 -3.73 -3.28
N ALA A 228 18.94 -3.26 -3.92
CA ALA A 228 20.19 -2.94 -3.25
C ALA A 228 20.00 -1.81 -2.22
N GLY A 229 19.23 -0.78 -2.56
CA GLY A 229 18.86 0.30 -1.64
C GLY A 229 18.08 -0.20 -0.43
N VAL A 230 17.16 -1.15 -0.62
CA VAL A 230 16.27 -1.70 0.40
C VAL A 230 16.93 -2.76 1.27
N TYR A 231 17.45 -3.82 0.66
CA TYR A 231 17.98 -5.00 1.33
C TYR A 231 19.46 -4.87 1.71
N GLY A 232 20.14 -3.84 1.22
CA GLY A 232 21.59 -3.74 1.24
C GLY A 232 22.19 -4.45 0.03
N GLY A 233 23.24 -3.85 -0.54
CA GLY A 233 24.08 -4.55 -1.52
C GLY A 233 24.70 -5.79 -0.87
N ARG A 234 24.85 -6.86 -1.64
CA ARG A 234 25.61 -8.04 -1.20
C ARG A 234 27.05 -7.67 -0.91
#